data_AF-A0A7V5FNM9-F1
#
_entry.id   AF-A0A7V5FNM9-F1
#
_cell.length_a   1.000
_cell.length_b   1.000
_cell.length_c   1.000
_cell.angle_alpha   90.00
_cell.angle_beta   90.00
_cell.angle_gamma   90.00
#
_symmetry.space_group_name_H-M   'P 1'
#
loop_
_entity.id
_entity.type
_entity.pdbx_description
1 polymer ?
#
loop_
_entity_poly.entity_id
_entity_poly.type
_entity_poly.pdbx_seq_one_letter_code
_entity_poly.pdbx_strand_id
1 'polypeptide(L)'
;MRKIYVIILFLGIILYFAARVRTESVTISTGTVITPAQNSPFIDIVHPCENAHLPALRSTFVFGSANPAGKLFINGQPVPVHPGGGFLAMVNLSSGTFAINAELVLPSTTYSMCRTVFVNGPVQASPVSPLTIDYVKPDTDCEVLPGEEIVVTCKGSPGMNASFTIGSQSTKYPMIETGAEPGGIYRGIYTANAADKLKKSKIRVTLTNKKKGTKKTKASDGQISLFPGDSPLLYEVSCDNAVLRAGPALPGREKTGYTLFPPMGTVLQASGRRGEELRIRLSKNKEAWISQSEVKALPKTIPTARTVADTVFLTGNGRSTYIRIPLGRKMPFEISPEMNGNYIDVFLYGVVSNTDWMNYVSTGAVEQMKWYQDDADTYRLRLQTKVPWWGYDARYEGTTFVLELRVPPPAPTRKNALPLEGLTVAVDAGHSPDTGAIGPTRLIERDANLQLAQALKDKLIAQGASVVMTRKGIESVPLYERPKIAWDARADIMVSVHNNALGEGENPFKKNGYGIYYNQPMSFSLAREIHDAYGEMIGRTAVNGNIRLRDDGLYYGNLAIPRTTQMPTVLTESAYVIIPQE
;
A
#
# COMPACT_ATOMS: atom_id res chain seq x y z
N MET A 1 -23.07 16.88 -34.22
CA MET A 1 -22.69 15.78 -35.14
C MET A 1 -21.53 14.90 -34.67
N ARG A 2 -20.55 15.38 -33.86
CA ARG A 2 -19.43 14.56 -33.33
C ARG A 2 -19.75 13.56 -32.19
N LYS A 3 -20.90 13.68 -31.50
CA LYS A 3 -21.30 12.76 -30.43
C LYS A 3 -21.99 11.46 -30.91
N ILE A 4 -22.49 11.43 -32.15
CA ILE A 4 -23.22 10.26 -32.70
C ILE A 4 -22.25 9.24 -33.33
N TYR A 5 -21.10 9.69 -33.85
CA TYR A 5 -20.10 8.79 -34.44
C TYR A 5 -19.34 7.95 -33.40
N VAL A 6 -19.14 8.45 -32.18
CA VAL A 6 -18.48 7.69 -31.09
C VAL A 6 -19.41 6.60 -30.54
N ILE A 7 -20.72 6.85 -30.50
CA ILE A 7 -21.73 5.88 -30.05
C ILE A 7 -21.90 4.75 -31.08
N ILE A 8 -21.88 5.06 -32.38
CA ILE A 8 -22.01 4.06 -33.46
C ILE A 8 -20.73 3.20 -33.61
N LEU A 9 -19.54 3.74 -33.32
CA LEU A 9 -18.29 2.97 -33.32
C LEU A 9 -18.18 2.02 -32.12
N PHE A 10 -18.75 2.38 -30.96
CA PHE A 10 -18.75 1.57 -29.75
C PHE A 10 -19.84 0.48 -29.73
N LEU A 11 -21.03 0.75 -30.26
CA LEU A 11 -22.09 -0.26 -30.43
C LEU A 11 -21.69 -1.39 -31.39
N GLY A 12 -20.86 -1.09 -32.39
CA GLY A 12 -20.33 -2.11 -33.31
C GLY A 12 -19.34 -3.08 -32.65
N ILE A 13 -18.65 -2.67 -31.59
CA ILE A 13 -17.74 -3.54 -30.82
C ILE A 13 -18.55 -4.40 -29.83
N ILE A 14 -19.56 -3.82 -29.18
CA ILE A 14 -20.45 -4.54 -28.25
C ILE A 14 -21.28 -5.61 -28.98
N LEU A 15 -21.80 -5.33 -30.18
CA LEU A 15 -22.53 -6.31 -31.00
C LEU A 15 -21.62 -7.39 -31.62
N TYR A 16 -20.33 -7.10 -31.83
CA TYR A 16 -19.36 -8.09 -32.29
C TYR A 16 -18.96 -9.08 -31.18
N PHE A 17 -18.86 -8.62 -29.93
CA PHE A 17 -18.61 -9.48 -28.77
C PHE A 17 -19.86 -10.28 -28.33
N ALA A 18 -21.06 -9.70 -28.42
CA ALA A 18 -22.30 -10.39 -28.05
C ALA A 18 -22.69 -11.55 -29.00
N ALA A 19 -22.22 -11.54 -30.25
CA ALA A 19 -22.61 -12.53 -31.26
C ALA A 19 -21.63 -13.71 -31.43
N ARG A 20 -20.51 -13.76 -30.69
CA ARG A 20 -19.46 -14.79 -30.89
C ARG A 20 -18.88 -15.44 -29.64
N VAL A 21 -19.55 -15.34 -28.49
CA VAL A 21 -19.30 -16.29 -27.40
C VAL A 21 -19.88 -17.65 -27.81
N ARG A 22 -19.15 -18.39 -28.65
CA ARG A 22 -19.28 -19.84 -28.67
C ARG A 22 -18.69 -20.31 -27.35
N THR A 23 -19.53 -20.90 -26.52
CA THR A 23 -19.14 -21.74 -25.39
C THR A 23 -18.38 -22.95 -25.92
N GLU A 24 -17.12 -22.76 -26.29
CA GLU A 24 -16.19 -23.88 -26.46
C GLU A 24 -15.82 -24.34 -25.05
N SER A 25 -16.31 -25.54 -24.70
CA SER A 25 -15.89 -26.26 -23.52
C SER A 25 -14.41 -26.58 -23.64
N VAL A 26 -13.56 -25.73 -23.05
CA VAL A 26 -12.14 -26.00 -22.86
C VAL A 26 -12.06 -27.22 -21.95
N THR A 27 -11.72 -28.37 -22.53
CA THR A 27 -11.31 -29.54 -21.76
C THR A 27 -9.90 -29.26 -21.30
N ILE A 28 -9.77 -28.63 -20.14
CA ILE A 28 -8.48 -28.54 -19.44
C ILE A 28 -8.06 -29.99 -19.21
N SER A 29 -6.91 -30.38 -19.75
CA SER A 29 -6.24 -31.61 -19.34
C SER A 29 -6.06 -31.50 -17.84
N THR A 30 -6.91 -32.20 -17.10
CA THR A 30 -6.75 -32.38 -15.67
C THR A 30 -5.45 -33.14 -15.50
N GLY A 31 -4.35 -32.41 -15.32
CA GLY A 31 -3.22 -32.93 -14.58
C GLY A 31 -3.83 -33.58 -13.36
N THR A 32 -3.57 -34.88 -13.20
CA THR A 32 -4.27 -35.75 -12.26
C THR A 32 -4.39 -35.02 -10.93
N VAL A 33 -5.59 -34.52 -10.63
CA VAL A 33 -5.93 -34.14 -9.27
C VAL A 33 -5.80 -35.46 -8.55
N ILE A 34 -4.69 -35.64 -7.85
CA ILE A 34 -4.58 -36.71 -6.87
C ILE A 34 -5.62 -36.31 -5.83
N THR A 35 -6.86 -36.75 -6.04
CA THR A 35 -7.87 -36.79 -5.00
C THR A 35 -7.22 -37.61 -3.89
N PRO A 36 -6.88 -37.01 -2.74
CA PRO A 36 -6.47 -37.81 -1.59
C PRO A 36 -7.62 -38.78 -1.35
N ALA A 37 -7.31 -40.05 -1.11
CA ALA A 37 -8.29 -41.10 -0.91
C ALA A 37 -9.48 -40.59 -0.07
N GLN A 38 -10.65 -40.39 -0.70
CA GLN A 38 -11.89 -39.92 -0.05
C GLN A 38 -12.39 -40.85 1.08
N ASN A 39 -11.68 -41.96 1.32
CA ASN A 39 -12.03 -43.00 2.28
C ASN A 39 -11.25 -42.91 3.60
N SER A 40 -10.29 -41.99 3.74
CA SER A 40 -9.65 -41.76 5.04
C SER A 40 -10.42 -40.69 5.83
N PRO A 41 -10.79 -40.97 7.09
CA PRO A 41 -11.35 -39.95 7.96
C PRO A 41 -10.27 -38.93 8.32
N PHE A 42 -10.57 -37.64 8.15
CA PHE A 42 -9.66 -36.56 8.50
C PHE A 42 -10.44 -35.32 8.93
N ILE A 43 -9.81 -34.54 9.79
CA ILE A 43 -10.23 -33.21 10.23
C ILE A 43 -8.97 -32.39 10.48
N ASP A 44 -8.90 -31.19 9.91
CA ASP A 44 -7.80 -30.25 10.07
C ASP A 44 -8.36 -28.83 10.21
N ILE A 45 -7.81 -28.07 11.16
CA ILE A 45 -8.03 -26.63 11.31
C ILE A 45 -6.79 -25.94 10.76
N VAL A 46 -6.91 -25.25 9.64
CA VAL A 46 -5.77 -24.53 9.03
C VAL A 46 -5.58 -23.17 9.69
N HIS A 47 -6.68 -22.48 10.02
CA HIS A 47 -6.66 -21.19 10.69
C HIS A 47 -7.68 -21.14 11.85
N PRO A 48 -7.31 -20.58 13.00
CA PRO A 48 -5.98 -20.09 13.37
C PRO A 48 -4.96 -21.23 13.57
N CYS A 49 -3.67 -20.91 13.50
CA CYS A 49 -2.59 -21.86 13.80
C CYS A 49 -2.55 -22.23 15.28
N GLU A 50 -1.95 -23.38 15.61
CA GLU A 50 -1.75 -23.79 17.01
C GLU A 50 -0.93 -22.74 17.76
N ASN A 51 -1.35 -22.40 18.97
CA ASN A 51 -0.77 -21.36 19.83
C ASN A 51 -0.76 -19.96 19.21
N ALA A 52 -1.66 -19.66 18.27
CA ALA A 52 -1.78 -18.31 17.71
C ALA A 52 -2.12 -17.28 18.80
N HIS A 53 -1.49 -16.11 18.74
CA HIS A 53 -1.77 -14.97 19.60
C HIS A 53 -2.69 -13.99 18.87
N LEU A 54 -3.96 -13.98 19.27
CA LEU A 54 -4.99 -13.13 18.68
C LEU A 54 -5.06 -11.78 19.41
N PRO A 55 -5.35 -10.67 18.69
CA PRO A 55 -5.63 -9.39 19.34
C PRO A 55 -6.90 -9.48 20.19
N ALA A 56 -7.23 -8.39 20.89
CA ALA A 56 -8.43 -8.35 21.72
C ALA A 56 -9.70 -8.34 20.84
N LEU A 57 -10.17 -9.55 20.51
CA LEU A 57 -11.29 -9.80 19.61
C LEU A 57 -12.43 -10.53 20.34
N ARG A 58 -13.66 -10.25 19.93
CA ARG A 58 -14.86 -10.95 20.43
C ARG A 58 -15.17 -12.22 19.64
N SER A 59 -14.67 -12.32 18.42
CA SER A 59 -14.80 -13.48 17.55
C SER A 59 -13.67 -13.52 16.52
N THR A 60 -13.43 -14.70 15.97
CA THR A 60 -12.56 -14.90 14.81
C THR A 60 -13.19 -15.89 13.84
N PHE A 61 -12.75 -15.90 12.59
CA PHE A 61 -13.09 -16.95 11.66
C PHE A 61 -12.18 -18.17 11.85
N VAL A 62 -12.72 -19.35 11.62
CA VAL A 62 -12.01 -20.63 11.69
C VAL A 62 -12.27 -21.37 10.41
N PHE A 63 -11.22 -21.80 9.72
CA PHE A 63 -11.34 -22.59 8.50
C PHE A 63 -10.36 -23.74 8.48
N GLY A 64 -10.68 -24.73 7.66
CA GLY A 64 -9.85 -25.91 7.45
C GLY A 64 -10.54 -26.90 6.55
N SER A 65 -10.19 -28.17 6.68
CA SER A 65 -10.80 -29.23 5.88
C SER A 65 -11.19 -30.43 6.71
N ALA A 66 -12.25 -31.11 6.29
CA ALA A 66 -12.77 -32.32 6.92
C ALA A 66 -13.34 -33.25 5.85
N ASN A 67 -13.54 -34.52 6.20
CA ASN A 67 -14.19 -35.46 5.29
C ASN A 67 -15.64 -35.00 4.98
N PRO A 68 -16.00 -34.76 3.70
CA PRO A 68 -17.30 -34.21 3.32
C PRO A 68 -18.48 -35.17 3.55
N ALA A 69 -18.23 -36.46 3.82
CA ALA A 69 -19.27 -37.42 4.16
C ALA A 69 -19.75 -37.31 5.62
N GLY A 70 -19.03 -36.58 6.48
CA GLY A 70 -19.35 -36.44 7.90
C GLY A 70 -20.08 -35.14 8.24
N LYS A 71 -20.61 -35.08 9.47
CA LYS A 71 -21.16 -33.85 10.05
C LYS A 71 -20.10 -33.21 10.95
N LEU A 72 -19.68 -31.99 10.61
CA LEU A 72 -18.68 -31.23 11.35
C LEU A 72 -19.35 -30.30 12.37
N PHE A 73 -18.75 -30.22 13.56
CA PHE A 73 -19.08 -29.26 14.60
C PHE A 73 -17.82 -28.52 15.04
N ILE A 74 -17.91 -27.20 15.19
CA ILE A 74 -16.86 -26.36 15.80
C ILE A 74 -17.42 -25.76 17.09
N ASN A 75 -16.80 -26.07 18.23
CA ASN A 75 -17.28 -25.73 19.56
C ASN A 75 -18.76 -26.10 19.76
N GLY A 76 -19.15 -27.28 19.28
CA GLY A 76 -20.52 -27.81 19.34
C GLY A 76 -21.51 -27.19 18.36
N GLN A 77 -21.11 -26.19 17.57
CA GLN A 77 -21.96 -25.59 16.54
C GLN A 77 -21.77 -26.31 15.20
N PRO A 78 -22.84 -26.71 14.49
CA PRO A 78 -22.73 -27.39 13.20
C PRO A 78 -22.14 -26.46 12.14
N VAL A 79 -21.18 -26.97 11.36
CA VAL A 79 -20.49 -26.22 10.29
C VAL A 79 -20.59 -27.01 8.98
N PRO A 80 -21.02 -26.38 7.86
CA PRO A 80 -21.08 -27.06 6.59
C PRO A 80 -19.68 -27.40 6.06
N VAL A 81 -19.53 -28.62 5.56
CA VAL A 81 -18.34 -29.07 4.84
C VAL A 81 -18.66 -29.07 3.35
N HIS A 82 -17.85 -28.38 2.56
CA HIS A 82 -18.03 -28.30 1.11
C HIS A 82 -17.65 -29.61 0.42
N PRO A 83 -18.12 -29.88 -0.81
CA PRO A 83 -17.77 -31.10 -1.54
C PRO A 83 -16.26 -31.34 -1.68
N GLY A 84 -15.46 -30.28 -1.75
CA GLY A 84 -13.98 -30.34 -1.74
C GLY A 84 -13.35 -30.54 -0.36
N GLY A 85 -14.14 -30.71 0.70
CA GLY A 85 -13.70 -30.92 2.08
C GLY A 85 -13.46 -29.64 2.89
N GLY A 86 -13.42 -28.46 2.27
CA GLY A 86 -13.21 -27.20 3.00
C GLY A 86 -14.39 -26.80 3.89
N PHE A 87 -14.13 -26.14 5.01
CA PHE A 87 -15.15 -25.53 5.87
C PHE A 87 -14.72 -24.15 6.36
N LEU A 88 -15.69 -23.34 6.77
CA LEU A 88 -15.49 -22.00 7.34
C LEU A 88 -16.56 -21.73 8.41
N ALA A 89 -16.17 -21.14 9.54
CA ALA A 89 -17.05 -20.80 10.64
C ALA A 89 -16.63 -19.48 11.32
N MET A 90 -17.56 -18.84 12.04
CA MET A 90 -17.23 -17.79 13.02
C MET A 90 -17.31 -18.37 14.43
N VAL A 91 -16.28 -18.13 15.25
CA VAL A 91 -16.21 -18.59 16.63
C VAL A 91 -16.13 -17.39 17.57
N ASN A 92 -17.01 -17.35 18.57
CA ASN A 92 -16.95 -16.35 19.64
C ASN A 92 -15.81 -16.70 20.60
N LEU A 93 -15.02 -15.69 20.96
CA LEU A 93 -13.81 -15.82 21.76
C LEU A 93 -14.00 -15.21 23.15
N SER A 94 -13.35 -15.82 24.14
CA SER A 94 -13.06 -15.20 25.43
C SER A 94 -11.56 -14.91 25.55
N SER A 95 -11.19 -13.85 26.27
CA SER A 95 -9.79 -13.53 26.53
C SER A 95 -9.07 -14.62 27.33
N GLY A 96 -7.77 -14.76 27.12
CA GLY A 96 -6.92 -15.80 27.71
C GLY A 96 -6.74 -17.00 26.78
N THR A 97 -6.32 -18.13 27.34
CA THR A 97 -6.22 -19.39 26.61
C THR A 97 -7.61 -19.89 26.23
N PHE A 98 -7.84 -20.12 24.93
CA PHE A 98 -9.11 -20.56 24.38
C PHE A 98 -8.91 -21.79 23.48
N ALA A 99 -9.78 -22.78 23.63
CA ALA A 99 -9.76 -24.01 22.84
C ALA A 99 -10.83 -23.97 21.74
N ILE A 100 -10.41 -24.18 20.50
CA ILE A 100 -11.30 -24.39 19.35
C ILE A 100 -11.34 -25.90 19.11
N ASN A 101 -12.44 -26.52 19.52
CA ASN A 101 -12.67 -27.94 19.37
C ASN A 101 -13.44 -28.21 18.08
N ALA A 102 -12.93 -29.11 17.27
CA ALA A 102 -13.60 -29.56 16.06
C ALA A 102 -13.92 -31.05 16.18
N GLU A 103 -15.16 -31.42 15.89
CA GLU A 103 -15.68 -32.78 15.96
C GLU A 103 -16.32 -33.15 14.63
N LEU A 104 -15.83 -34.21 14.01
CA LEU A 104 -16.36 -34.77 12.78
C LEU A 104 -17.04 -36.11 13.08
N VAL A 105 -18.36 -36.16 12.93
CA VAL A 105 -19.18 -37.35 13.14
C VAL A 105 -19.38 -38.06 11.80
N LEU A 106 -18.81 -39.27 11.68
CA LEU A 106 -19.04 -40.21 10.57
C LEU A 106 -19.96 -41.36 11.03
N PRO A 107 -20.56 -42.14 10.11
CA PRO A 107 -21.50 -43.21 10.47
C PRO A 107 -20.96 -44.24 11.47
N SER A 108 -19.65 -44.49 11.48
CA SER A 108 -19.01 -45.51 12.32
C SER A 108 -18.13 -44.95 13.45
N THR A 109 -17.74 -43.68 13.41
CA THR A 109 -16.72 -43.12 14.33
C THR A 109 -16.80 -41.59 14.37
N THR A 110 -16.46 -41.01 15.51
CA THR A 110 -16.25 -39.57 15.67
C THR A 110 -14.75 -39.26 15.76
N TYR A 111 -14.30 -38.25 15.01
CA TYR A 111 -12.93 -37.73 15.05
C TYR A 111 -12.94 -36.35 15.70
N SER A 112 -12.04 -36.12 16.63
CA SER A 112 -11.94 -34.84 17.32
C SER A 112 -10.53 -34.27 17.22
N MET A 113 -10.45 -32.96 17.10
CA MET A 113 -9.20 -32.22 17.24
C MET A 113 -9.44 -30.95 18.05
N CYS A 114 -8.39 -30.45 18.68
CA CYS A 114 -8.42 -29.22 19.45
C CYS A 114 -7.30 -28.31 18.94
N ARG A 115 -7.61 -27.01 18.80
CA ARG A 115 -6.68 -25.96 18.43
C ARG A 115 -6.66 -24.93 19.56
N THR A 116 -5.52 -24.77 20.23
CA THR A 116 -5.39 -23.82 21.34
C THR A 116 -4.88 -22.48 20.83
N VAL A 117 -5.50 -21.38 21.25
CA VAL A 117 -5.08 -20.01 20.95
C VAL A 117 -5.04 -19.15 22.20
N PHE A 118 -4.30 -18.04 22.16
CA PHE A 118 -4.29 -17.04 23.21
C PHE A 118 -4.90 -15.74 22.72
N VAL A 119 -5.99 -15.29 23.35
CA VAL A 119 -6.71 -14.06 22.98
C VAL A 119 -6.38 -12.96 23.98
N ASN A 120 -5.85 -11.83 23.48
CA ASN A 120 -5.55 -10.69 24.35
C ASN A 120 -6.82 -10.16 25.04
N GLY A 121 -6.69 -9.76 26.31
CA GLY A 121 -7.77 -9.06 27.02
C GLY A 121 -7.99 -7.64 26.47
N PRO A 122 -9.19 -7.04 26.67
CA PRO A 122 -9.40 -5.64 26.33
C PRO A 122 -8.43 -4.75 27.11
N VAL A 123 -8.00 -3.65 26.49
CA VAL A 123 -7.16 -2.65 27.17
C VAL A 123 -7.92 -2.12 28.39
N GLN A 124 -7.36 -2.31 29.59
CA GLN A 124 -7.96 -1.85 30.84
C GLN A 124 -7.55 -0.41 31.17
N ALA A 125 -8.39 0.29 31.93
CA ALA A 125 -8.02 1.59 32.51
C ALA A 125 -6.93 1.41 33.56
N SER A 126 -6.01 2.38 33.63
CA SER A 126 -4.99 2.39 34.68
C SER A 126 -5.67 2.56 36.05
N PRO A 127 -5.19 1.89 37.11
CA PRO A 127 -5.80 1.98 38.44
C PRO A 127 -5.89 3.44 38.93
N VAL A 128 -7.00 3.82 39.56
CA VAL A 128 -7.16 5.14 40.21
C VAL A 128 -6.38 5.21 41.54
N SER A 129 -6.14 4.05 42.17
CA SER A 129 -5.36 3.91 43.40
C SER A 129 -4.67 2.54 43.42
N PRO A 130 -3.34 2.46 43.61
CA PRO A 130 -2.40 3.59 43.69
C PRO A 130 -2.35 4.38 42.38
N LEU A 131 -1.92 5.66 42.45
CA LEU A 131 -1.76 6.47 41.25
C LEU A 131 -0.69 5.89 40.33
N THR A 132 -1.03 5.75 39.05
CA THR A 132 -0.18 5.18 38.01
C THR A 132 0.01 6.16 36.87
N ILE A 133 1.19 6.11 36.28
CA ILE A 133 1.47 6.72 34.97
C ILE A 133 2.17 5.62 34.17
N ASP A 134 1.46 5.10 33.17
CA ASP A 134 1.87 3.95 32.37
C ASP A 134 2.92 4.36 31.35
N TYR A 135 2.68 5.46 30.63
CA TYR A 135 3.64 6.01 29.68
C TYR A 135 3.48 7.53 29.53
N VAL A 136 4.56 8.17 29.06
CA VAL A 136 4.62 9.58 28.68
C VAL A 136 5.24 9.68 27.29
N LYS A 137 4.59 10.42 26.39
CA LYS A 137 5.05 10.71 25.03
C LYS A 137 5.48 12.19 24.89
N PRO A 138 6.46 12.50 24.02
CA PRO A 138 7.20 11.59 23.14
C PRO A 138 8.04 10.53 23.88
N ASP A 139 7.97 9.30 23.39
CA ASP A 139 8.69 8.11 23.84
C ASP A 139 10.00 7.87 23.07
N THR A 140 10.25 8.71 22.06
CA THR A 140 11.43 8.73 21.21
C THR A 140 12.07 10.12 21.24
N ASP A 141 13.37 10.19 20.98
CA ASP A 141 14.08 11.46 20.97
C ASP A 141 13.59 12.37 19.84
N CYS A 142 13.38 13.65 20.11
CA CYS A 142 12.91 14.64 19.15
C CYS A 142 13.89 15.82 19.07
N GLU A 143 14.18 16.25 17.85
CA GLU A 143 14.88 17.51 17.57
C GLU A 143 13.94 18.41 16.76
N VAL A 144 13.60 19.58 17.32
CA VAL A 144 12.57 20.49 16.79
C VAL A 144 13.13 21.88 16.54
N LEU A 145 12.57 22.63 15.58
CA LEU A 145 12.91 24.04 15.41
C LEU A 145 12.14 24.91 16.42
N PRO A 146 12.65 26.11 16.73
CA PRO A 146 11.87 27.15 17.39
C PRO A 146 10.55 27.43 16.67
N GLY A 147 9.47 27.58 17.44
CA GLY A 147 8.10 27.80 16.98
C GLY A 147 7.27 26.52 16.86
N GLU A 148 7.89 25.34 16.94
CA GLU A 148 7.16 24.07 16.79
C GLU A 148 6.42 23.63 18.05
N GLU A 149 5.22 23.09 17.84
CA GLU A 149 4.42 22.48 18.88
C GLU A 149 4.77 21.02 19.09
N ILE A 150 4.99 20.65 20.35
CA ILE A 150 5.19 19.30 20.81
C ILE A 150 3.97 18.90 21.62
N VAL A 151 3.22 17.91 21.12
CA VAL A 151 2.09 17.32 21.84
C VAL A 151 2.62 16.33 22.88
N VAL A 152 2.40 16.66 24.14
CA VAL A 152 2.73 15.82 25.29
C VAL A 152 1.53 14.96 25.62
N THR A 153 1.69 13.64 25.61
CA THR A 153 0.61 12.70 25.96
C THR A 153 1.03 11.81 27.12
N CYS A 154 0.11 11.50 28.03
CA CYS A 154 0.35 10.61 29.15
C CYS A 154 -0.84 9.66 29.32
N LYS A 155 -0.60 8.37 29.57
CA LYS A 155 -1.63 7.43 30.05
C LYS A 155 -1.38 7.15 31.52
N GLY A 156 -2.40 7.28 32.35
CA GLY A 156 -2.33 6.97 33.77
C GLY A 156 -3.71 6.95 34.42
N SER A 157 -3.75 7.03 35.75
CA SER A 157 -5.00 7.03 36.53
C SER A 157 -6.01 8.06 36.01
N PRO A 158 -7.27 7.67 35.71
CA PRO A 158 -8.29 8.60 35.21
C PRO A 158 -8.81 9.56 36.29
N GLY A 159 -9.37 10.69 35.86
CA GLY A 159 -9.97 11.73 36.70
C GLY A 159 -8.99 12.60 37.49
N MET A 160 -7.70 12.58 37.15
CA MET A 160 -6.64 13.30 37.86
C MET A 160 -6.37 14.70 37.28
N ASN A 161 -5.78 15.58 38.10
CA ASN A 161 -5.21 16.83 37.58
C ASN A 161 -3.81 16.54 37.02
N ALA A 162 -3.54 16.96 35.80
CA ALA A 162 -2.29 16.64 35.10
C ALA A 162 -1.54 17.90 34.69
N SER A 163 -0.21 17.86 34.82
CA SER A 163 0.69 18.91 34.34
C SER A 163 2.04 18.31 33.96
N PHE A 164 2.84 19.02 33.16
CA PHE A 164 4.20 18.61 32.84
C PHE A 164 5.22 19.75 32.92
N THR A 165 6.48 19.39 33.09
CA THR A 165 7.65 20.28 32.99
C THR A 165 8.65 19.71 31.97
N ILE A 166 9.56 20.54 31.46
CA ILE A 166 10.54 20.15 30.45
C ILE A 166 11.94 20.47 30.94
N GLY A 167 12.83 19.47 30.95
CA GLY A 167 14.22 19.62 31.38
C GLY A 167 14.32 20.24 32.77
N SER A 168 15.11 21.29 32.90
CA SER A 168 15.28 22.07 34.12
C SER A 168 14.32 23.25 34.27
N GLN A 169 13.35 23.41 33.37
CA GLN A 169 12.38 24.51 33.44
C GLN A 169 11.41 24.31 34.62
N SER A 170 11.09 25.40 35.34
CA SER A 170 10.15 25.39 36.46
C SER A 170 8.69 25.57 36.04
N THR A 171 8.44 26.06 34.82
CA THR A 171 7.11 26.27 34.25
C THR A 171 6.34 24.95 34.18
N LYS A 172 5.13 24.94 34.75
CA LYS A 172 4.20 23.82 34.69
C LYS A 172 3.16 24.08 33.61
N TYR A 173 3.16 23.22 32.61
CA TYR A 173 2.18 23.25 31.53
C TYR A 173 0.99 22.38 31.90
N PRO A 174 -0.26 22.87 31.79
CA PRO A 174 -1.45 22.09 32.11
C PRO A 174 -1.67 20.98 31.07
N MET A 175 -2.31 19.88 31.50
CA MET A 175 -2.79 18.83 30.61
C MET A 175 -4.27 18.54 30.88
N ILE A 176 -4.98 18.14 29.83
CA ILE A 176 -6.42 17.85 29.84
C ILE A 176 -6.63 16.35 29.58
N GLU A 177 -7.49 15.72 30.37
CA GLU A 177 -7.92 14.35 30.12
C GLU A 177 -8.86 14.30 28.91
N THR A 178 -8.54 13.45 27.94
CA THR A 178 -9.41 13.20 26.79
C THR A 178 -10.52 12.24 27.19
N GLY A 179 -11.75 12.44 26.69
CA GLY A 179 -12.90 11.56 26.94
C GLY A 179 -12.86 10.20 26.22
N ALA A 180 -11.67 9.69 25.87
CA ALA A 180 -11.51 8.40 25.19
C ALA A 180 -11.50 7.24 26.20
N GLU A 181 -12.26 6.17 25.92
CA GLU A 181 -12.27 4.95 26.73
C GLU A 181 -11.21 3.93 26.25
N PRO A 182 -10.48 3.24 27.16
CA PRO A 182 -10.50 3.45 28.61
C PRO A 182 -9.88 4.80 29.02
N GLY A 183 -10.54 5.53 29.93
CA GLY A 183 -10.13 6.88 30.41
C GLY A 183 -8.70 6.99 30.96
N GLY A 184 -8.22 8.21 31.23
CA GLY A 184 -6.88 8.46 31.77
C GLY A 184 -5.80 8.79 30.75
N ILE A 185 -6.19 9.21 29.54
CA ILE A 185 -5.28 9.79 28.54
C ILE A 185 -5.28 11.29 28.72
N TYR A 186 -4.13 11.87 29.04
CA TYR A 186 -3.93 13.30 29.23
C TYR A 186 -3.12 13.88 28.06
N ARG A 187 -3.51 15.06 27.57
CA ARG A 187 -2.79 15.79 26.51
C ARG A 187 -2.50 17.23 26.93
N GLY A 188 -1.31 17.70 26.59
CA GLY A 188 -0.90 19.10 26.68
C GLY A 188 -0.01 19.48 25.51
N ILE A 189 0.23 20.77 25.32
CA ILE A 189 1.04 21.29 24.21
C ILE A 189 2.15 22.15 24.79
N TYR A 190 3.34 22.04 24.20
CA TYR A 190 4.46 22.94 24.43
C TYR A 190 4.98 23.48 23.10
N THR A 191 5.20 24.78 23.00
CA THR A 191 5.80 25.41 21.83
C THR A 191 7.27 25.71 22.11
N ALA A 192 8.19 25.15 21.33
CA ALA A 192 9.62 25.38 21.49
C ALA A 192 9.98 26.84 21.17
N ASN A 193 10.82 27.46 21.98
CA ASN A 193 11.34 28.81 21.77
C ASN A 193 12.85 28.78 21.49
N ALA A 194 13.35 29.73 20.70
CA ALA A 194 14.78 29.85 20.41
C ALA A 194 15.63 30.12 21.66
N ALA A 195 15.05 30.75 22.68
CA ALA A 195 15.72 30.98 23.96
C ALA A 195 15.72 29.75 24.88
N ASP A 196 15.00 28.68 24.53
CA ASP A 196 14.93 27.50 25.37
C ASP A 196 16.24 26.74 25.36
N LYS A 197 16.71 26.36 26.55
CA LYS A 197 17.90 25.52 26.72
C LYS A 197 17.55 24.04 26.57
N LEU A 198 16.91 23.66 25.46
CA LEU A 198 16.57 22.25 25.19
C LEU A 198 17.79 21.50 24.65
N LYS A 199 18.42 20.70 25.52
CA LYS A 199 19.51 19.81 25.15
C LYS A 199 19.29 18.48 25.86
N LYS A 200 18.80 17.48 25.12
CA LYS A 200 18.48 16.15 25.68
C LYS A 200 17.53 16.23 26.90
N SER A 201 16.59 17.17 26.84
CA SER A 201 15.68 17.49 27.94
C SER A 201 14.51 16.50 28.01
N LYS A 202 14.30 15.85 29.15
CA LYS A 202 13.13 14.98 29.36
C LYS A 202 11.88 15.78 29.73
N ILE A 203 10.72 15.29 29.33
CA ILE A 203 9.43 15.76 29.83
C ILE A 203 9.11 15.01 31.11
N ARG A 204 8.59 15.70 32.12
CA ARG A 204 8.16 15.09 33.38
C ARG A 204 6.69 15.40 33.63
N VAL A 205 5.83 14.39 33.49
CA VAL A 205 4.39 14.51 33.76
C VAL A 205 4.11 14.19 35.23
N THR A 206 3.22 14.97 35.84
CA THR A 206 2.72 14.76 37.20
C THR A 206 1.20 14.67 37.20
N LEU A 207 0.67 13.54 37.68
CA LEU A 207 -0.74 13.36 38.00
C LEU A 207 -0.96 13.61 39.49
N THR A 208 -2.00 14.37 39.83
CA THR A 208 -2.35 14.73 41.21
C THR A 208 -3.81 14.41 41.49
N ASN A 209 -4.05 13.64 42.55
CA ASN A 209 -5.38 13.46 43.13
C ASN A 209 -5.61 14.54 44.19
N LYS A 210 -6.28 15.64 43.83
CA LYS A 210 -6.56 16.75 44.76
C LYS A 210 -7.39 16.31 45.98
N LYS A 211 -8.27 15.31 45.83
CA LYS A 211 -9.12 14.83 46.93
C LYS A 211 -8.34 14.06 47.99
N LYS A 212 -7.30 13.33 47.60
CA LYS A 212 -6.47 12.50 48.50
C LYS A 212 -5.08 13.09 48.79
N GLY A 213 -4.72 14.21 48.18
CA GLY A 213 -3.40 14.84 48.32
C GLY A 213 -2.23 14.02 47.73
N THR A 214 -2.51 12.95 46.98
CA THR A 214 -1.47 12.07 46.41
C THR A 214 -1.03 12.56 45.03
N LYS A 215 0.24 12.31 44.68
CA LYS A 215 0.81 12.63 43.38
C LYS A 215 1.67 11.49 42.85
N LYS A 216 1.71 11.34 41.53
CA LYS A 216 2.63 10.45 40.83
C LYS A 216 3.31 11.23 39.71
N THR A 217 4.58 10.94 39.49
CA THR A 217 5.38 11.61 38.46
C THR A 217 6.12 10.56 37.64
N LYS A 218 6.15 10.74 36.32
CA LYS A 218 6.93 9.91 35.39
C LYS A 218 7.60 10.80 34.34
N ALA A 219 8.84 10.47 34.01
CA ALA A 219 9.55 11.13 32.93
C ALA A 219 9.27 10.41 31.59
N SER A 220 9.35 11.13 30.49
CA SER A 220 9.37 10.56 29.15
C SER A 220 10.60 9.68 28.95
N ASP A 221 10.44 8.67 28.10
CA ASP A 221 11.56 7.87 27.65
C ASP A 221 12.39 8.66 26.63
N GLY A 222 11.71 9.34 25.70
CA GLY A 222 12.30 10.26 24.73
C GLY A 222 12.77 11.58 25.34
N GLN A 223 13.73 12.20 24.67
CA GLN A 223 14.35 13.48 25.02
C GLN A 223 14.08 14.53 23.94
N ILE A 224 14.08 15.81 24.31
CA ILE A 224 13.84 16.91 23.40
C ILE A 224 15.07 17.81 23.33
N SER A 225 15.48 18.13 22.11
CA SER A 225 16.54 19.10 21.82
C SER A 225 16.07 20.11 20.77
N LEU A 226 16.69 21.29 20.74
CA LEU A 226 16.57 22.17 19.56
C LEU A 226 17.36 21.56 18.40
N PHE A 227 16.75 21.53 17.21
CA PHE A 227 17.43 21.16 15.98
C PHE A 227 18.45 22.26 15.61
N PRO A 228 19.67 21.91 15.14
CA PRO A 228 20.70 22.91 14.84
C PRO A 228 20.22 23.93 13.79
N GLY A 229 20.12 25.19 14.18
CA GLY A 229 19.61 26.28 13.33
C GLY A 229 20.67 27.05 12.54
N ASP A 230 21.96 26.84 12.85
CA ASP A 230 23.04 27.71 12.34
C ASP A 230 23.39 27.44 10.87
N SER A 231 23.05 26.27 10.33
CA SER A 231 23.31 25.90 8.92
C SER A 231 22.37 24.78 8.46
N PRO A 232 22.00 24.73 7.17
CA PRO A 232 21.22 23.63 6.62
C PRO A 232 21.94 22.29 6.83
N LEU A 233 21.26 21.32 7.42
CA LEU A 233 21.77 19.95 7.51
C LEU A 233 21.32 19.18 6.27
N LEU A 234 22.29 18.86 5.42
CA LEU A 234 22.04 18.18 4.15
C LEU A 234 22.34 16.69 4.26
N TYR A 235 21.52 15.91 3.57
CA TYR A 235 21.62 14.46 3.47
C TYR A 235 21.51 14.05 2.01
N GLU A 236 22.16 12.95 1.66
CA GLU A 236 22.05 12.31 0.35
C GLU A 236 21.35 10.97 0.50
N VAL A 237 20.37 10.67 -0.35
CA VAL A 237 19.72 9.36 -0.40
C VAL A 237 20.75 8.30 -0.80
N SER A 238 20.90 7.27 0.04
CA SER A 238 21.98 6.28 -0.07
C SER A 238 21.53 4.88 -0.48
N CYS A 239 20.25 4.67 -0.76
CA CYS A 239 19.70 3.38 -1.19
C CYS A 239 18.70 3.56 -2.34
N ASP A 240 18.45 2.48 -3.08
CA ASP A 240 17.32 2.41 -4.00
C ASP A 240 16.00 2.28 -3.24
N ASN A 241 14.90 2.70 -3.87
CA ASN A 241 13.55 2.64 -3.31
C ASN A 241 13.37 3.38 -1.98
N ALA A 242 14.20 4.38 -1.70
CA ALA A 242 14.03 5.25 -0.54
C ALA A 242 12.64 5.90 -0.54
N VAL A 243 12.05 6.09 0.63
CA VAL A 243 10.68 6.60 0.75
C VAL A 243 10.59 7.80 1.68
N LEU A 244 10.03 8.88 1.13
CA LEU A 244 9.55 10.02 1.90
C LEU A 244 8.08 9.81 2.28
N ARG A 245 7.74 10.03 3.55
CA ARG A 245 6.44 9.74 4.17
C ARG A 245 5.77 11.02 4.67
N ALA A 246 4.45 11.01 4.76
CA ALA A 246 3.66 12.16 5.19
C ALA A 246 3.87 12.55 6.67
N GLY A 247 4.40 11.64 7.47
CA GLY A 247 4.68 11.83 8.89
C GLY A 247 5.69 10.81 9.41
N PRO A 248 6.17 10.96 10.66
CA PRO A 248 7.06 9.97 11.26
C PRO A 248 6.31 8.65 11.48
N ALA A 249 7.04 7.54 11.60
CA ALA A 249 6.44 6.24 11.93
C ALA A 249 5.61 6.33 13.21
N LEU A 250 4.38 5.79 13.18
CA LEU A 250 3.51 5.74 14.36
C LEU A 250 3.77 4.44 15.15
N PRO A 251 3.64 4.45 16.50
CA PRO A 251 3.70 3.25 17.30
C PRO A 251 2.64 2.24 16.86
N GLY A 252 2.99 0.96 16.72
CA GLY A 252 2.04 -0.10 16.37
C GLY A 252 2.01 -0.54 14.90
N ARG A 253 3.04 -0.19 14.10
CA ARG A 253 3.25 -0.58 12.68
C ARG A 253 2.50 0.23 11.63
N GLU A 254 1.90 1.36 11.98
CA GLU A 254 1.35 2.28 10.98
C GLU A 254 2.46 3.21 10.48
N LYS A 255 3.03 2.88 9.32
CA LYS A 255 3.76 3.88 8.53
C LYS A 255 2.72 4.87 8.01
N THR A 256 2.98 6.17 8.17
CA THR A 256 2.17 7.19 7.49
C THR A 256 2.29 7.03 5.98
N GLY A 257 1.31 7.58 5.24
CA GLY A 257 1.24 7.41 3.80
C GLY A 257 2.53 7.85 3.08
N TYR A 258 2.89 7.12 2.02
CA TYR A 258 4.02 7.49 1.16
C TYR A 258 3.73 8.77 0.40
N THR A 259 4.72 9.65 0.32
CA THR A 259 4.63 10.93 -0.37
C THR A 259 5.49 10.94 -1.63
N LEU A 260 6.79 10.66 -1.52
CA LEU A 260 7.73 10.65 -2.65
C LEU A 260 8.68 9.45 -2.58
N PHE A 261 9.26 9.09 -3.72
CA PHE A 261 10.25 8.02 -3.86
C PHE A 261 11.53 8.60 -4.50
N PRO A 262 12.35 9.36 -3.74
CA PRO A 262 13.51 10.03 -4.31
C PRO A 262 14.57 9.01 -4.78
N PRO A 263 15.13 9.13 -6.00
CA PRO A 263 16.20 8.26 -6.47
C PRO A 263 17.48 8.38 -5.62
N MET A 264 18.32 7.35 -5.64
CA MET A 264 19.64 7.37 -5.01
C MET A 264 20.49 8.57 -5.49
N GLY A 265 21.16 9.23 -4.55
CA GLY A 265 21.94 10.44 -4.76
C GLY A 265 21.13 11.74 -4.68
N THR A 266 19.83 11.68 -4.41
CA THR A 266 19.00 12.87 -4.21
C THR A 266 19.42 13.61 -2.94
N VAL A 267 19.63 14.93 -3.04
CA VAL A 267 20.01 15.76 -1.89
C VAL A 267 18.75 16.28 -1.18
N LEU A 268 18.68 16.06 0.12
CA LEU A 268 17.57 16.43 1.00
C LEU A 268 18.04 17.37 2.10
N GLN A 269 17.20 18.35 2.45
CA GLN A 269 17.45 19.25 3.58
C GLN A 269 16.63 18.81 4.79
N ALA A 270 17.30 18.46 5.88
CA ALA A 270 16.64 18.14 7.13
C ALA A 270 16.21 19.41 7.88
N SER A 271 15.02 19.37 8.47
CA SER A 271 14.46 20.42 9.32
C SER A 271 14.13 19.94 10.74
N GLY A 272 14.32 18.66 11.05
CA GLY A 272 14.00 18.09 12.37
C GLY A 272 14.29 16.60 12.43
N ARG A 273 14.05 16.00 13.60
CA ARG A 273 14.24 14.56 13.84
C ARG A 273 13.21 14.04 14.84
N ARG A 274 12.78 12.79 14.66
CA ARG A 274 12.02 12.03 15.65
C ARG A 274 12.46 10.56 15.62
N GLY A 275 13.13 10.11 16.67
CA GLY A 275 13.80 8.83 16.72
C GLY A 275 14.79 8.71 15.57
N GLU A 276 14.63 7.65 14.78
CA GLU A 276 15.43 7.37 13.59
C GLU A 276 14.89 8.04 12.32
N GLU A 277 13.80 8.79 12.39
CA GLU A 277 13.23 9.49 11.24
C GLU A 277 13.70 10.95 11.20
N LEU A 278 14.16 11.39 10.03
CA LEU A 278 14.50 12.77 9.73
C LEU A 278 13.30 13.45 9.09
N ARG A 279 12.97 14.66 9.56
CA ARG A 279 12.03 15.52 8.87
C ARG A 279 12.76 16.27 7.77
N ILE A 280 12.24 16.19 6.56
CA ILE A 280 12.78 16.79 5.35
C ILE A 280 11.89 17.94 4.93
N ARG A 281 12.50 19.10 4.74
CA ARG A 281 11.86 20.27 4.15
C ARG A 281 11.97 20.16 2.62
N LEU A 282 10.84 20.04 1.93
CA LEU A 282 10.76 20.07 0.47
C LEU A 282 10.55 21.51 -0.03
N SER A 283 9.66 22.25 0.61
CA SER A 283 9.48 23.69 0.41
C SER A 283 9.12 24.38 1.73
N LYS A 284 8.82 25.68 1.72
CA LYS A 284 8.37 26.39 2.92
C LYS A 284 7.08 25.78 3.54
N ASN A 285 6.22 25.20 2.71
CA ASN A 285 4.89 24.72 3.11
C ASN A 285 4.74 23.20 2.94
N LYS A 286 5.81 22.49 2.58
CA LYS A 286 5.77 21.06 2.33
C LYS A 286 6.95 20.36 2.99
N GLU A 287 6.62 19.36 3.79
CA GLU A 287 7.57 18.53 4.51
C GLU A 287 7.25 17.05 4.30
N ALA A 288 8.25 16.21 4.52
CA ALA A 288 8.10 14.77 4.52
C ALA A 288 9.11 14.13 5.51
N TRP A 289 9.05 12.82 5.70
CA TRP A 289 9.87 12.10 6.66
C TRP A 289 10.58 10.92 6.00
N ILE A 290 11.86 10.72 6.33
CA ILE A 290 12.68 9.62 5.81
C ILE A 290 13.45 8.96 6.94
N SER A 291 13.66 7.65 6.85
CA SER A 291 14.50 6.94 7.82
C SER A 291 15.95 7.38 7.65
N GLN A 292 16.66 7.58 8.75
CA GLN A 292 18.09 7.86 8.74
C GLN A 292 18.90 6.73 8.10
N SER A 293 18.38 5.49 8.08
CA SER A 293 19.02 4.36 7.40
C SER A 293 19.01 4.48 5.87
N GLU A 294 18.12 5.31 5.31
CA GLU A 294 17.95 5.52 3.87
C GLU A 294 18.82 6.69 3.34
N VAL A 295 19.56 7.38 4.23
CA VAL A 295 20.34 8.57 3.88
C VAL A 295 21.70 8.64 4.56
N LYS A 296 22.63 9.37 3.94
CA LYS A 296 23.94 9.70 4.47
C LYS A 296 24.09 11.21 4.67
N ALA A 297 24.60 11.64 5.81
CA ALA A 297 24.87 13.05 6.06
C ALA A 297 25.97 13.59 5.14
N LEU A 298 25.76 14.78 4.58
CA LEU A 298 26.75 15.50 3.80
C LEU A 298 27.59 16.45 4.69
N PRO A 299 28.82 16.84 4.28
CA PRO A 299 29.63 17.79 5.03
C PRO A 299 28.93 19.14 5.25
N LYS A 300 29.08 19.71 6.44
CA LYS A 300 28.51 21.04 6.80
C LYS A 300 29.05 22.20 5.96
N THR A 301 30.12 21.98 5.20
CA THR A 301 30.71 22.98 4.29
C THR A 301 29.90 23.18 3.02
N ILE A 302 28.94 22.30 2.70
CA ILE A 302 28.07 22.45 1.52
C ILE A 302 26.98 23.49 1.86
N PRO A 303 26.96 24.66 1.19
CA PRO A 303 26.22 25.82 1.67
C PRO A 303 24.71 25.76 1.42
N THR A 304 24.26 24.99 0.43
CA THR A 304 22.83 24.92 0.08
C THR A 304 22.46 23.60 -0.57
N ALA A 305 21.20 23.18 -0.38
CA ALA A 305 20.58 22.14 -1.19
C ALA A 305 20.20 22.64 -2.58
N ARG A 306 20.10 23.97 -2.79
CA ARG A 306 19.47 24.55 -3.98
C ARG A 306 20.30 24.39 -5.26
N THR A 307 19.60 24.32 -6.38
CA THR A 307 20.15 24.37 -7.74
C THR A 307 19.26 25.21 -8.65
N VAL A 308 19.75 25.52 -9.85
CA VAL A 308 18.96 26.13 -10.92
C VAL A 308 18.45 25.08 -11.91
N ALA A 309 17.28 25.33 -12.49
CA ALA A 309 16.82 24.67 -13.71
C ALA A 309 17.13 25.56 -14.90
N ASP A 310 17.90 25.05 -15.86
CA ASP A 310 18.26 25.77 -17.08
C ASP A 310 17.20 25.51 -18.18
N THR A 311 17.66 25.34 -19.41
CA THR A 311 16.87 25.09 -20.61
C THR A 311 16.15 23.77 -20.53
N VAL A 312 14.85 23.78 -20.86
CA VAL A 312 14.03 22.55 -20.94
C VAL A 312 14.06 22.04 -22.38
N PHE A 313 14.48 20.79 -22.56
CA PHE A 313 14.52 20.14 -23.87
C PHE A 313 13.39 19.12 -24.01
N LEU A 314 12.61 19.26 -25.09
CA LEU A 314 11.57 18.31 -25.48
C LEU A 314 12.00 17.56 -26.75
N THR A 315 12.14 16.24 -26.64
CA THR A 315 12.51 15.34 -27.75
C THR A 315 11.55 14.14 -27.79
N GLY A 316 11.56 13.35 -28.86
CA GLY A 316 10.69 12.18 -28.96
C GLY A 316 11.14 11.19 -30.03
N ASN A 317 10.65 9.96 -29.93
CA ASN A 317 10.98 8.86 -30.86
C ASN A 317 9.74 8.12 -31.40
N GLY A 318 8.56 8.73 -31.29
CA GLY A 318 7.29 8.16 -31.74
C GLY A 318 6.57 7.26 -30.72
N ARG A 319 7.28 6.59 -29.80
CA ARG A 319 6.67 5.82 -28.68
C ARG A 319 6.79 6.50 -27.33
N SER A 320 7.74 7.44 -27.21
CA SER A 320 7.97 8.23 -26.00
C SER A 320 8.28 9.68 -26.35
N THR A 321 7.95 10.55 -25.42
CA THR A 321 8.36 11.96 -25.34
C THR A 321 9.29 12.11 -24.15
N TYR A 322 10.41 12.80 -24.34
CA TYR A 322 11.41 13.00 -23.29
C TYR A 322 11.51 14.48 -22.98
N ILE A 323 11.29 14.83 -21.72
CA ILE A 323 11.56 16.14 -21.15
C ILE A 323 12.88 16.04 -20.38
N ARG A 324 13.84 16.90 -20.70
CA ARG A 324 15.13 16.96 -20.00
C ARG A 324 15.34 18.35 -19.41
N ILE A 325 15.69 18.39 -18.13
CA ILE A 325 15.99 19.61 -17.38
C ILE A 325 17.36 19.42 -16.73
N PRO A 326 18.43 20.02 -17.29
CA PRO A 326 19.75 20.02 -16.65
C PRO A 326 19.69 20.72 -15.30
N LEU A 327 20.19 20.05 -14.26
CA LEU A 327 20.34 20.60 -12.91
C LEU A 327 21.81 20.47 -12.48
N GLY A 328 22.20 21.19 -11.42
CA GLY A 328 23.52 21.07 -10.79
C GLY A 328 23.66 19.86 -9.85
N ARG A 329 22.55 19.18 -9.53
CA ARG A 329 22.48 17.99 -8.66
C ARG A 329 21.12 17.32 -8.74
N LYS A 330 21.02 16.10 -8.21
CA LYS A 330 19.77 15.37 -8.09
C LYS A 330 18.91 15.96 -6.96
N MET A 331 17.72 16.42 -7.31
CA MET A 331 16.77 17.05 -6.40
C MET A 331 15.51 16.21 -6.23
N PRO A 332 14.81 16.30 -5.07
CA PRO A 332 13.54 15.62 -4.90
C PRO A 332 12.50 16.20 -5.87
N PHE A 333 11.68 15.31 -6.45
CA PHE A 333 10.68 15.68 -7.43
C PHE A 333 9.37 14.95 -7.22
N GLU A 334 8.28 15.51 -7.76
CA GLU A 334 6.95 14.92 -7.80
C GLU A 334 6.36 15.05 -9.19
N ILE A 335 5.73 13.97 -9.68
CA ILE A 335 4.97 13.97 -10.93
C ILE A 335 3.49 13.83 -10.57
N SER A 336 2.71 14.86 -10.89
CA SER A 336 1.30 14.95 -10.53
C SER A 336 0.44 15.08 -11.80
N PRO A 337 0.01 13.98 -12.42
CA PRO A 337 -0.96 14.01 -13.50
C PRO A 337 -2.37 14.36 -13.00
N GLU A 338 -3.07 15.22 -13.73
CA GLU A 338 -4.50 15.46 -13.49
C GLU A 338 -5.34 14.22 -13.88
N MET A 339 -6.45 13.99 -13.16
CA MET A 339 -7.34 12.84 -13.42
C MET A 339 -7.96 12.83 -14.83
N ASN A 340 -8.11 14.00 -15.45
CA ASN A 340 -8.60 14.13 -16.83
C ASN A 340 -7.54 13.75 -17.88
N GLY A 341 -6.27 13.57 -17.45
CA GLY A 341 -5.14 13.24 -18.30
C GLY A 341 -4.58 14.38 -19.15
N ASN A 342 -5.14 15.60 -19.10
CA ASN A 342 -4.80 16.72 -19.97
C ASN A 342 -3.55 17.49 -19.53
N TYR A 343 -3.26 17.46 -18.23
CA TYR A 343 -2.12 18.15 -17.65
C TYR A 343 -1.30 17.24 -16.75
N ILE A 344 0.01 17.46 -16.76
CA ILE A 344 0.95 16.84 -15.82
C ILE A 344 1.79 17.96 -15.24
N ASP A 345 1.77 18.11 -13.92
CA ASP A 345 2.65 19.02 -13.20
C ASP A 345 3.88 18.26 -12.68
N VAL A 346 5.06 18.74 -13.04
CA VAL A 346 6.36 18.25 -12.54
C VAL A 346 6.88 19.26 -11.53
N PHE A 347 6.94 18.87 -10.27
CA PHE A 347 7.51 19.69 -9.20
C PHE A 347 8.96 19.27 -8.97
N LEU A 348 9.88 20.23 -8.96
CA LEU A 348 11.27 20.06 -8.57
C LEU A 348 11.53 20.92 -7.32
N TYR A 349 11.82 20.26 -6.20
CA TYR A 349 12.01 20.90 -4.90
C TYR A 349 13.48 21.29 -4.68
N GLY A 350 13.71 22.44 -4.05
CA GLY A 350 15.02 23.09 -3.96
C GLY A 350 15.54 23.63 -5.31
N VAL A 351 14.66 23.85 -6.29
CA VAL A 351 15.05 24.31 -7.64
C VAL A 351 14.51 25.72 -7.90
N VAL A 352 15.40 26.59 -8.40
CA VAL A 352 15.08 27.95 -8.82
C VAL A 352 15.17 28.05 -10.33
N SER A 353 14.24 28.77 -10.97
CA SER A 353 14.27 28.94 -12.42
C SER A 353 15.46 29.79 -12.87
N ASN A 354 16.22 29.26 -13.83
CA ASN A 354 17.01 29.99 -14.81
C ASN A 354 16.54 29.61 -16.23
N THR A 355 15.26 29.25 -16.36
CA THR A 355 14.69 28.71 -17.60
C THR A 355 14.27 29.85 -18.52
N ASP A 356 15.20 30.33 -19.34
CA ASP A 356 14.93 31.31 -20.41
C ASP A 356 14.41 30.64 -21.69
N TRP A 357 14.81 29.39 -21.95
CA TRP A 357 14.47 28.67 -23.17
C TRP A 357 13.78 27.34 -22.90
N MET A 358 12.78 27.04 -23.72
CA MET A 358 12.16 25.72 -23.83
C MET A 358 12.13 25.32 -25.31
N ASN A 359 12.80 24.22 -25.65
CA ASN A 359 12.94 23.77 -27.04
C ASN A 359 11.97 22.63 -27.36
N TYR A 360 11.21 22.78 -28.45
CA TYR A 360 10.26 21.81 -28.98
C TYR A 360 10.82 21.09 -30.22
N VAL A 361 11.87 20.27 -30.05
CA VAL A 361 12.45 19.51 -31.17
C VAL A 361 11.43 18.49 -31.71
N SER A 362 10.72 17.81 -30.81
CA SER A 362 9.58 16.97 -31.15
C SER A 362 8.57 17.01 -30.01
N THR A 363 7.35 17.43 -30.32
CA THR A 363 6.26 17.57 -29.34
C THR A 363 5.77 16.23 -28.80
N GLY A 364 5.80 15.16 -29.60
CA GLY A 364 5.33 13.84 -29.18
C GLY A 364 3.94 13.90 -28.55
N ALA A 365 3.83 13.56 -27.27
CA ALA A 365 2.60 13.59 -26.47
C ALA A 365 2.25 14.98 -25.90
N VAL A 366 3.24 15.87 -25.81
CA VAL A 366 3.14 17.18 -25.17
C VAL A 366 2.77 18.23 -26.20
N GLU A 367 1.70 18.97 -25.95
CA GLU A 367 1.27 20.11 -26.78
C GLU A 367 2.08 21.36 -26.46
N GLN A 368 2.15 21.70 -25.18
CA GLN A 368 2.79 22.90 -24.68
C GLN A 368 3.35 22.66 -23.26
N MET A 369 4.39 23.40 -22.93
CA MET A 369 4.98 23.45 -21.60
C MET A 369 4.98 24.88 -21.07
N LYS A 370 4.79 25.04 -19.76
CA LYS A 370 4.92 26.32 -19.06
C LYS A 370 5.53 26.09 -17.68
N TRP A 371 6.53 26.88 -17.32
CA TRP A 371 7.15 26.81 -16.00
C TRP A 371 6.61 27.90 -15.06
N TYR A 372 6.72 27.64 -13.76
CA TYR A 372 6.35 28.51 -12.66
C TYR A 372 7.39 28.42 -11.54
N GLN A 373 7.60 29.52 -10.82
CA GLN A 373 8.25 29.51 -9.51
C GLN A 373 7.14 29.63 -8.46
N ASP A 374 6.61 28.50 -7.99
CA ASP A 374 5.44 28.49 -7.10
C ASP A 374 5.80 29.07 -5.71
N ASP A 375 7.01 28.82 -5.24
CA ASP A 375 7.61 29.45 -4.06
C ASP A 375 9.14 29.51 -4.19
N ALA A 376 9.85 30.03 -3.18
CA ALA A 376 11.30 30.21 -3.20
C ALA A 376 12.12 28.90 -3.33
N ASP A 377 11.48 27.74 -3.14
CA ASP A 377 12.11 26.42 -3.18
C ASP A 377 11.46 25.50 -4.24
N THR A 378 10.42 25.91 -4.98
CA THR A 378 9.66 25.01 -5.86
C THR A 378 9.57 25.52 -7.29
N TYR A 379 10.29 24.86 -8.19
CA TYR A 379 10.11 24.99 -9.64
C TYR A 379 9.03 24.01 -10.10
N ARG A 380 8.03 24.49 -10.84
CA ARG A 380 7.00 23.64 -11.44
C ARG A 380 7.01 23.77 -12.94
N LEU A 381 7.13 22.65 -13.65
CA LEU A 381 6.88 22.56 -15.09
C LEU A 381 5.51 21.93 -15.33
N ARG A 382 4.60 22.71 -15.88
CA ARG A 382 3.29 22.20 -16.34
C ARG A 382 3.38 21.76 -17.79
N LEU A 383 2.96 20.54 -18.04
CA LEU A 383 2.84 19.95 -19.37
C LEU A 383 1.35 19.88 -19.74
N GLN A 384 0.98 20.45 -20.88
CA GLN A 384 -0.32 20.19 -21.53
C GLN A 384 -0.14 19.05 -22.52
N THR A 385 -0.96 18.01 -22.44
CA THR A 385 -0.91 16.85 -23.33
C THR A 385 -1.95 16.98 -24.44
N LYS A 386 -1.59 16.60 -25.67
CA LYS A 386 -2.53 16.53 -26.83
C LYS A 386 -3.06 15.13 -27.12
N VAL A 387 -2.48 14.12 -26.48
CA VAL A 387 -2.92 12.72 -26.54
C VAL A 387 -2.96 12.17 -25.13
N PRO A 388 -3.80 11.16 -24.85
CA PRO A 388 -3.68 10.41 -23.61
C PRO A 388 -2.25 9.93 -23.44
N TRP A 389 -1.73 9.95 -22.21
CA TRP A 389 -0.44 9.36 -21.89
C TRP A 389 -0.64 7.95 -21.35
N TRP A 390 0.33 7.08 -21.62
CA TRP A 390 0.24 5.65 -21.32
C TRP A 390 1.05 5.24 -20.10
N GLY A 391 1.86 6.15 -19.58
CA GLY A 391 2.73 5.93 -18.43
C GLY A 391 3.93 6.86 -18.50
N TYR A 392 4.67 6.96 -17.41
CA TYR A 392 5.88 7.74 -17.34
C TYR A 392 6.97 7.08 -16.50
N ASP A 393 8.21 7.42 -16.82
CA ASP A 393 9.40 7.14 -16.02
C ASP A 393 10.10 8.46 -15.71
N ALA A 394 10.43 8.70 -14.44
CA ALA A 394 11.11 9.91 -13.99
C ALA A 394 12.41 9.52 -13.29
N ARG A 395 13.54 10.00 -13.80
CA ARG A 395 14.88 9.57 -13.38
C ARG A 395 15.92 10.68 -13.57
N TYR A 396 17.15 10.39 -13.17
CA TYR A 396 18.31 11.24 -13.43
C TYR A 396 19.31 10.56 -14.37
N GLU A 397 19.73 11.28 -15.42
CA GLU A 397 20.87 10.96 -16.27
C GLU A 397 22.02 11.91 -15.90
N GLY A 398 22.96 11.45 -15.05
CA GLY A 398 23.88 12.35 -14.34
C GLY A 398 23.12 13.23 -13.35
N THR A 399 23.13 14.54 -13.56
CA THR A 399 22.32 15.52 -12.81
C THR A 399 21.13 16.05 -13.60
N THR A 400 20.97 15.64 -14.87
CA THR A 400 19.83 16.02 -15.70
C THR A 400 18.60 15.23 -15.27
N PHE A 401 17.56 15.93 -14.86
CA PHE A 401 16.25 15.33 -14.65
C PHE A 401 15.65 14.93 -16.01
N VAL A 402 15.17 13.70 -16.11
CA VAL A 402 14.56 13.15 -17.32
C VAL A 402 13.19 12.59 -16.97
N LEU A 403 12.16 13.11 -17.64
CA LEU A 403 10.83 12.53 -17.66
C LEU A 403 10.59 11.91 -19.04
N GLU A 404 10.44 10.60 -19.09
CA GLU A 404 9.96 9.87 -20.25
C GLU A 404 8.45 9.67 -20.13
N LEU A 405 7.68 10.29 -21.02
CA LEU A 405 6.23 10.13 -21.14
C LEU A 405 5.91 9.21 -22.32
N ARG A 406 5.30 8.06 -22.06
CA ARG A 406 4.90 7.11 -23.10
C ARG A 406 3.59 7.54 -23.76
N VAL A 407 3.52 7.35 -25.08
CA VAL A 407 2.25 7.43 -25.80
C VAL A 407 1.55 6.06 -25.85
N PRO A 408 0.23 6.02 -26.00
CA PRO A 408 -0.52 4.79 -26.18
C PRO A 408 0.04 4.00 -27.37
N PRO A 409 0.04 2.66 -27.29
CA PRO A 409 0.31 1.85 -28.47
C PRO A 409 -0.73 2.18 -29.56
N PRO A 410 -0.38 2.06 -30.85
CA PRO A 410 -1.33 2.25 -31.93
C PRO A 410 -2.56 1.37 -31.71
N ALA A 411 -3.76 1.93 -31.91
CA ALA A 411 -4.98 1.16 -31.80
C ALA A 411 -4.96 -0.02 -32.80
N PRO A 412 -5.46 -1.21 -32.42
CA PRO A 412 -5.55 -2.33 -33.34
C PRO A 412 -6.37 -1.91 -34.56
N THR A 413 -5.82 -2.13 -35.74
CA THR A 413 -6.50 -1.75 -36.99
C THR A 413 -7.46 -2.86 -37.41
N ARG A 414 -8.46 -2.55 -38.25
CA ARG A 414 -9.34 -3.58 -38.86
C ARG A 414 -8.57 -4.61 -39.70
N LYS A 415 -7.29 -4.37 -40.00
CA LYS A 415 -6.41 -5.33 -40.69
C LYS A 415 -5.76 -6.33 -39.75
N ASN A 416 -5.73 -6.07 -38.45
CA ASN A 416 -5.19 -7.01 -37.47
C ASN A 416 -6.14 -8.21 -37.41
N ALA A 417 -5.62 -9.41 -37.64
CA ALA A 417 -6.42 -10.63 -37.55
C ALA A 417 -6.79 -10.94 -36.09
N LEU A 418 -5.95 -10.51 -35.15
CA LEU A 418 -6.12 -10.69 -33.72
C LEU A 418 -6.11 -9.34 -32.98
N PRO A 419 -6.96 -9.17 -31.95
CA PRO A 419 -7.22 -7.86 -31.34
C PRO A 419 -6.05 -7.28 -30.52
N LEU A 420 -5.10 -8.12 -30.07
CA LEU A 420 -3.94 -7.69 -29.26
C LEU A 420 -2.61 -7.77 -30.03
N GLU A 421 -2.66 -7.98 -31.34
CA GLU A 421 -1.46 -8.06 -32.19
C GLU A 421 -0.59 -6.80 -32.06
N GLY A 422 0.69 -7.00 -31.75
CA GLY A 422 1.68 -5.93 -31.57
C GLY A 422 1.74 -5.32 -30.16
N LEU A 423 0.88 -5.76 -29.24
CA LEU A 423 0.93 -5.35 -27.83
C LEU A 423 1.81 -6.29 -27.00
N THR A 424 2.54 -5.71 -26.04
CA THR A 424 3.25 -6.48 -25.00
C THR A 424 2.51 -6.38 -23.68
N VAL A 425 2.12 -7.51 -23.09
CA VAL A 425 1.42 -7.57 -21.80
C VAL A 425 2.33 -8.22 -20.76
N ALA A 426 2.62 -7.50 -19.68
CA ALA A 426 3.26 -8.09 -18.51
C ALA A 426 2.21 -8.75 -17.61
N VAL A 427 2.46 -9.99 -17.21
CA VAL A 427 1.62 -10.73 -16.27
C VAL A 427 2.46 -11.05 -15.04
N ASP A 428 2.04 -10.52 -13.89
CA ASP A 428 2.66 -10.79 -12.60
C ASP A 428 1.86 -11.84 -11.85
N ALA A 429 2.49 -12.96 -11.51
CA ALA A 429 1.90 -13.94 -10.61
C ALA A 429 2.30 -13.57 -9.18
N GLY A 430 1.32 -13.15 -8.38
CA GLY A 430 1.52 -12.70 -7.00
C GLY A 430 2.30 -13.70 -6.15
N HIS A 431 3.03 -13.18 -5.17
CA HIS A 431 3.92 -13.92 -4.25
C HIS A 431 5.08 -14.63 -4.94
N SER A 432 6.08 -15.08 -4.15
CA SER A 432 7.17 -16.02 -4.46
C SER A 432 8.52 -15.55 -3.85
N PRO A 433 9.23 -16.40 -3.07
CA PRO A 433 8.88 -17.77 -2.71
C PRO A 433 7.88 -17.84 -1.55
N ASP A 434 7.48 -16.69 -0.98
CA ASP A 434 6.49 -16.64 0.08
C ASP A 434 5.16 -17.27 -0.39
N THR A 435 4.42 -17.88 0.54
CA THR A 435 3.23 -18.66 0.21
C THR A 435 2.04 -17.79 -0.20
N GLY A 436 2.06 -16.50 0.15
CA GLY A 436 0.83 -15.73 0.31
C GLY A 436 -0.07 -16.37 1.38
N ALA A 437 -1.37 -16.23 1.21
CA ALA A 437 -2.36 -16.86 2.06
C ALA A 437 -2.47 -18.39 1.83
N ILE A 438 -3.07 -19.09 2.80
CA ILE A 438 -3.30 -20.54 2.74
C ILE A 438 -4.79 -20.78 2.95
N GLY A 439 -5.42 -21.50 2.02
CA GLY A 439 -6.83 -21.82 2.05
C GLY A 439 -7.19 -23.04 2.92
N PRO A 440 -8.49 -23.37 3.03
CA PRO A 440 -9.00 -24.42 3.92
C PRO A 440 -8.48 -25.83 3.60
N THR A 441 -8.22 -26.11 2.33
CA THR A 441 -7.64 -27.38 1.84
C THR A 441 -6.12 -27.35 1.74
N ARG A 442 -5.48 -26.32 2.33
CA ARG A 442 -4.05 -25.99 2.19
C ARG A 442 -3.63 -25.58 0.77
N LEU A 443 -4.58 -25.12 -0.05
CA LEU A 443 -4.25 -24.42 -1.29
C LEU A 443 -3.39 -23.19 -0.97
N ILE A 444 -2.24 -23.08 -1.60
CA ILE A 444 -1.28 -21.99 -1.41
C ILE A 444 -1.56 -20.92 -2.46
N GLU A 445 -1.73 -19.67 -2.02
CA GLU A 445 -2.08 -18.54 -2.89
C GLU A 445 -1.07 -18.34 -4.02
N ARG A 446 0.25 -18.38 -3.73
CA ARG A 446 1.31 -18.29 -4.75
C ARG A 446 1.11 -19.29 -5.90
N ASP A 447 0.67 -20.50 -5.59
CA ASP A 447 0.52 -21.58 -6.58
C ASP A 447 -0.79 -21.41 -7.38
N ALA A 448 -1.86 -20.93 -6.73
CA ALA A 448 -3.09 -20.53 -7.41
C ALA A 448 -2.86 -19.33 -8.36
N ASN A 449 -2.15 -18.31 -7.89
CA ASN A 449 -1.79 -17.12 -8.67
C ASN A 449 -0.98 -17.49 -9.91
N LEU A 450 -0.03 -18.44 -9.80
CA LEU A 450 0.76 -18.90 -10.95
C LEU A 450 -0.10 -19.60 -12.01
N GLN A 451 -1.02 -20.47 -11.57
CA GLN A 451 -1.91 -21.19 -12.48
C GLN A 451 -2.85 -20.24 -13.24
N LEU A 452 -3.46 -19.28 -12.53
CA LEU A 452 -4.31 -18.26 -13.15
C LEU A 452 -3.50 -17.37 -14.10
N ALA A 453 -2.30 -16.94 -13.71
CA ALA A 453 -1.42 -16.13 -14.54
C ALA A 453 -0.98 -16.86 -15.81
N GLN A 454 -0.69 -18.17 -15.74
CA GLN A 454 -0.34 -18.98 -16.90
C GLN A 454 -1.53 -19.15 -17.86
N ALA A 455 -2.75 -19.37 -17.32
CA ALA A 455 -3.96 -19.40 -18.13
C ALA A 455 -4.26 -18.04 -18.80
N LEU A 456 -4.05 -16.93 -18.08
CA LEU A 456 -4.16 -15.58 -18.63
C LEU A 456 -3.16 -15.35 -19.76
N LYS A 457 -1.88 -15.70 -19.55
CA LYS A 457 -0.83 -15.64 -20.57
C LYS A 457 -1.24 -16.37 -21.85
N ASP A 458 -1.72 -17.61 -21.74
CA ASP A 458 -2.04 -18.42 -22.92
C ASP A 458 -3.23 -17.83 -23.70
N LYS A 459 -4.22 -17.28 -22.98
CA LYS A 459 -5.35 -16.55 -23.61
C LYS A 459 -4.90 -15.26 -24.29
N LEU A 460 -3.99 -14.49 -23.69
CA LEU A 460 -3.44 -13.27 -24.27
C LEU A 460 -2.63 -13.56 -25.54
N ILE A 461 -1.79 -14.60 -25.52
CA ILE A 461 -1.02 -15.05 -26.70
C ILE A 461 -1.96 -15.48 -27.83
N ALA A 462 -3.03 -16.23 -27.52
CA ALA A 462 -4.03 -16.63 -28.50
C ALA A 462 -4.75 -15.44 -29.16
N GLN A 463 -4.77 -14.28 -28.50
CA GLN A 463 -5.31 -13.02 -29.02
C GLN A 463 -4.23 -12.11 -29.66
N GLY A 464 -3.01 -12.61 -29.86
CA GLY A 464 -1.93 -11.95 -30.60
C GLY A 464 -0.95 -11.13 -29.75
N ALA A 465 -1.11 -11.08 -28.43
CA ALA A 465 -0.19 -10.34 -27.57
C ALA A 465 1.15 -11.07 -27.39
N SER A 466 2.24 -10.30 -27.27
CA SER A 466 3.48 -10.78 -26.66
C SER A 466 3.34 -10.74 -25.14
N VAL A 467 3.60 -11.83 -24.43
CA VAL A 467 3.43 -11.88 -22.97
C VAL A 467 4.77 -12.07 -22.27
N VAL A 468 5.01 -11.25 -21.25
CA VAL A 468 6.17 -11.36 -20.35
C VAL A 468 5.67 -11.67 -18.95
N MET A 469 6.11 -12.80 -18.40
CA MET A 469 5.81 -13.17 -17.02
C MET A 469 6.89 -12.64 -16.09
N THR A 470 6.52 -12.11 -14.93
CA THR A 470 7.50 -11.70 -13.89
C THR A 470 8.18 -12.91 -13.24
N ARG A 471 7.49 -14.05 -13.20
CA ARG A 471 8.02 -15.36 -12.76
C ARG A 471 7.37 -16.51 -13.53
N LYS A 472 8.04 -17.65 -13.57
CA LYS A 472 7.63 -18.90 -14.22
C LYS A 472 7.44 -20.06 -13.24
N GLY A 473 7.98 -19.94 -12.03
CA GLY A 473 7.90 -20.94 -10.97
C GLY A 473 7.94 -20.32 -9.58
N ILE A 474 8.74 -20.90 -8.69
CA ILE A 474 8.89 -20.48 -7.28
C ILE A 474 10.15 -19.64 -7.03
N GLU A 475 10.77 -19.10 -8.08
CA GLU A 475 11.93 -18.23 -7.96
C GLU A 475 11.60 -16.97 -7.14
N SER A 476 12.57 -16.51 -6.35
CA SER A 476 12.41 -15.27 -5.59
C SER A 476 12.50 -14.07 -6.54
N VAL A 477 11.40 -13.32 -6.64
CA VAL A 477 11.34 -12.07 -7.39
C VAL A 477 10.91 -10.96 -6.43
N PRO A 478 11.85 -10.08 -6.00
CA PRO A 478 11.56 -8.98 -5.11
C PRO A 478 10.46 -8.07 -5.66
N LEU A 479 9.70 -7.45 -4.76
CA LEU A 479 8.50 -6.68 -5.11
C LEU A 479 8.74 -5.59 -6.16
N TYR A 480 9.88 -4.87 -6.07
CA TYR A 480 10.23 -3.79 -6.99
C TYR A 480 10.90 -4.28 -8.29
N GLU A 481 11.37 -5.52 -8.35
CA GLU A 481 11.91 -6.12 -9.59
C GLU A 481 10.79 -6.52 -10.57
N ARG A 482 9.60 -6.86 -10.06
CA ARG A 482 8.43 -7.24 -10.87
C ARG A 482 8.03 -6.17 -11.90
N PRO A 483 7.79 -4.90 -11.50
CA PRO A 483 7.50 -3.84 -12.47
C PRO A 483 8.73 -3.47 -13.31
N LYS A 484 9.96 -3.68 -12.80
CA LYS A 484 11.18 -3.49 -13.58
C LYS A 484 11.27 -4.47 -14.75
N ILE A 485 10.94 -5.74 -14.56
CA ILE A 485 10.86 -6.74 -15.64
C ILE A 485 9.86 -6.27 -16.72
N ALA A 486 8.69 -5.78 -16.31
CA ALA A 486 7.69 -5.26 -17.22
C ALA A 486 8.19 -4.02 -17.98
N TRP A 487 8.90 -3.13 -17.29
CA TRP A 487 9.47 -1.92 -17.88
C TRP A 487 10.60 -2.21 -18.87
N ASP A 488 11.53 -3.10 -18.51
CA ASP A 488 12.66 -3.51 -19.35
C ASP A 488 12.17 -4.21 -20.63
N ALA A 489 11.07 -4.96 -20.54
CA ALA A 489 10.37 -5.53 -21.69
C ALA A 489 9.50 -4.54 -22.47
N ARG A 490 9.44 -3.27 -22.04
CA ARG A 490 8.60 -2.20 -22.62
C ARG A 490 7.12 -2.57 -22.69
N ALA A 491 6.63 -3.36 -21.72
CA ALA A 491 5.23 -3.80 -21.69
C ALA A 491 4.26 -2.63 -21.80
N ASP A 492 3.23 -2.76 -22.62
CA ASP A 492 2.20 -1.75 -22.82
C ASP A 492 1.21 -1.73 -21.67
N ILE A 493 0.93 -2.86 -21.02
CA ILE A 493 0.12 -2.95 -19.79
C ILE A 493 0.72 -4.00 -18.85
N MET A 494 0.39 -3.92 -17.56
CA MET A 494 0.76 -4.92 -16.56
C MET A 494 -0.48 -5.36 -15.76
N VAL A 495 -0.66 -6.68 -15.61
CA VAL A 495 -1.74 -7.29 -14.82
C VAL A 495 -1.11 -8.18 -13.75
N SER A 496 -1.34 -7.86 -12.48
CA SER A 496 -0.91 -8.65 -11.33
C SER A 496 -2.06 -9.51 -10.83
N VAL A 497 -1.85 -10.82 -10.74
CA VAL A 497 -2.87 -11.79 -10.36
C VAL A 497 -2.62 -12.26 -8.92
N HIS A 498 -3.61 -12.02 -8.06
CA HIS A 498 -3.64 -12.39 -6.65
C HIS A 498 -4.97 -13.07 -6.29
N ASN A 499 -5.02 -13.67 -5.09
CA ASN A 499 -6.23 -14.14 -4.43
C ASN A 499 -6.20 -13.71 -2.96
N ASN A 500 -7.29 -13.13 -2.50
CA ASN A 500 -7.33 -12.36 -1.29
C ASN A 500 -7.43 -13.25 -0.04
N ALA A 501 -7.17 -12.64 1.11
CA ALA A 501 -7.47 -13.19 2.42
C ALA A 501 -7.78 -12.06 3.40
N LEU A 502 -8.47 -12.39 4.48
CA LEU A 502 -8.84 -11.40 5.50
C LEU A 502 -7.88 -11.40 6.68
N GLY A 503 -7.76 -10.24 7.31
CA GLY A 503 -7.07 -10.10 8.59
C GLY A 503 -7.95 -10.54 9.77
N GLU A 504 -7.30 -10.78 10.91
CA GLU A 504 -7.98 -11.13 12.17
C GLU A 504 -9.08 -10.12 12.54
N GLY A 505 -10.25 -10.63 12.95
CA GLY A 505 -11.40 -9.82 13.36
C GLY A 505 -12.32 -9.35 12.22
N GLU A 506 -11.97 -9.59 10.96
CA GLU A 506 -12.89 -9.41 9.83
C GLU A 506 -13.86 -10.59 9.69
N ASN A 507 -14.95 -10.41 8.94
CA ASN A 507 -15.98 -11.45 8.74
C ASN A 507 -16.02 -11.93 7.27
N PRO A 508 -15.48 -13.14 6.96
CA PRO A 508 -15.42 -13.69 5.61
C PRO A 508 -16.77 -14.04 4.98
N PHE A 509 -17.86 -14.07 5.77
CA PHE A 509 -19.21 -14.23 5.21
C PHE A 509 -19.77 -12.93 4.63
N LYS A 510 -19.17 -11.78 4.96
CA LYS A 510 -19.59 -10.45 4.50
C LYS A 510 -18.66 -9.88 3.42
N LYS A 511 -17.36 -10.13 3.53
CA LYS A 511 -16.33 -9.62 2.63
C LYS A 511 -15.64 -10.79 1.94
N ASN A 512 -16.00 -11.01 0.67
CA ASN A 512 -15.48 -12.08 -0.18
C ASN A 512 -15.76 -11.77 -1.67
N GLY A 513 -15.28 -12.61 -2.59
CA GLY A 513 -15.44 -12.43 -4.03
C GLY A 513 -14.25 -11.74 -4.71
N TYR A 514 -14.50 -11.06 -5.82
CA TYR A 514 -13.45 -10.45 -6.64
C TYR A 514 -13.30 -8.95 -6.36
N GLY A 515 -12.06 -8.45 -6.38
CA GLY A 515 -11.74 -7.05 -6.21
C GLY A 515 -10.60 -6.61 -7.13
N ILE A 516 -10.70 -5.41 -7.72
CA ILE A 516 -9.68 -4.88 -8.64
C ILE A 516 -9.06 -3.61 -8.08
N TYR A 517 -7.74 -3.50 -8.15
CA TYR A 517 -6.97 -2.41 -7.57
C TYR A 517 -6.18 -1.66 -8.63
N TYR A 518 -6.26 -0.33 -8.56
CA TYR A 518 -5.45 0.60 -9.36
C TYR A 518 -4.83 1.68 -8.47
N ASN A 519 -3.85 2.41 -8.98
CA ASN A 519 -3.30 3.57 -8.26
C ASN A 519 -3.23 4.79 -9.17
N GLN A 520 -2.59 4.63 -10.33
CA GLN A 520 -2.33 5.73 -11.23
C GLN A 520 -3.57 6.05 -12.09
N PRO A 521 -3.82 7.33 -12.45
CA PRO A 521 -5.02 7.71 -13.21
C PRO A 521 -5.19 6.97 -14.55
N MET A 522 -4.10 6.75 -15.30
CA MET A 522 -4.14 6.03 -16.57
C MET A 522 -4.50 4.54 -16.42
N SER A 523 -4.37 3.96 -15.22
CA SER A 523 -4.77 2.58 -14.94
C SER A 523 -6.25 2.42 -14.66
N PHE A 524 -6.98 3.50 -14.34
CA PHE A 524 -8.38 3.40 -13.87
C PHE A 524 -9.32 2.77 -14.91
N SER A 525 -9.20 3.18 -16.17
CA SER A 525 -10.03 2.61 -17.24
C SER A 525 -9.79 1.12 -17.39
N LEU A 526 -8.53 0.67 -17.42
CA LEU A 526 -8.19 -0.75 -17.50
C LEU A 526 -8.75 -1.53 -16.29
N ALA A 527 -8.61 -0.98 -15.09
CA ALA A 527 -9.11 -1.60 -13.86
C ALA A 527 -10.65 -1.75 -13.88
N ARG A 528 -11.37 -0.73 -14.35
CA ARG A 528 -12.82 -0.77 -14.49
C ARG A 528 -13.28 -1.80 -15.51
N GLU A 529 -12.66 -1.86 -16.70
CA GLU A 529 -13.03 -2.85 -17.72
C GLU A 529 -12.80 -4.29 -17.23
N ILE A 530 -11.72 -4.53 -16.49
CA ILE A 530 -11.47 -5.84 -15.89
C ILE A 530 -12.50 -6.14 -14.79
N HIS A 531 -12.80 -5.17 -13.92
CA HIS A 531 -13.81 -5.31 -12.86
C HIS A 531 -15.20 -5.64 -13.43
N ASP A 532 -15.63 -4.92 -14.47
CA ASP A 532 -16.90 -5.15 -15.16
C ASP A 532 -16.92 -6.55 -15.81
N ALA A 533 -15.82 -6.97 -16.43
CA ALA A 533 -15.69 -8.31 -17.03
C ALA A 533 -15.81 -9.44 -15.99
N TYR A 534 -15.22 -9.28 -14.80
CA TYR A 534 -15.44 -10.22 -13.68
C TYR A 534 -16.93 -10.27 -13.30
N GLY A 535 -17.59 -9.10 -13.17
CA GLY A 535 -19.01 -9.03 -12.86
C GLY A 535 -19.89 -9.72 -13.89
N GLU A 536 -19.60 -9.56 -15.18
CA GLU A 536 -20.34 -10.20 -16.26
C GLU A 536 -20.11 -11.70 -16.33
N MET A 537 -18.85 -12.15 -16.21
CA MET A 537 -18.50 -13.56 -16.42
C MET A 537 -18.79 -14.45 -15.21
N ILE A 538 -18.54 -13.95 -13.99
CA ILE A 538 -18.57 -14.78 -12.77
C ILE A 538 -19.40 -14.19 -11.63
N GLY A 539 -19.75 -12.89 -11.71
CA GLY A 539 -20.60 -12.21 -10.72
C GLY A 539 -22.11 -12.30 -10.99
N ARG A 540 -22.52 -12.41 -12.26
CA ARG A 540 -23.92 -12.49 -12.70
C ARG A 540 -24.36 -13.89 -13.13
N THR A 541 -23.45 -14.65 -13.73
CA THR A 541 -23.72 -15.99 -14.25
C THR A 541 -22.96 -17.02 -13.42
N ALA A 542 -23.64 -18.06 -12.96
CA ALA A 542 -22.97 -19.17 -12.28
C ALA A 542 -22.07 -19.90 -13.28
N VAL A 543 -20.76 -19.91 -13.03
CA VAL A 543 -19.82 -20.69 -13.84
C VAL A 543 -19.88 -22.14 -13.39
N ASN A 544 -19.88 -23.08 -14.34
CA ASN A 544 -19.94 -24.53 -14.11
C ASN A 544 -21.05 -24.93 -13.12
N GLY A 545 -22.18 -24.23 -13.20
CA GLY A 545 -23.41 -24.61 -12.53
C GLY A 545 -23.55 -24.21 -11.07
N ASN A 546 -22.57 -23.61 -10.36
CA ASN A 546 -22.77 -23.27 -8.93
C ASN A 546 -21.88 -22.17 -8.29
N ILE A 547 -20.86 -21.59 -8.94
CA ILE A 547 -20.01 -20.58 -8.27
C ILE A 547 -20.35 -19.19 -8.81
N ARG A 548 -20.82 -18.32 -7.90
CA ARG A 548 -21.06 -16.90 -8.12
C ARG A 548 -20.19 -16.13 -7.14
N LEU A 549 -19.19 -15.40 -7.64
CA LEU A 549 -18.36 -14.55 -6.79
C LEU A 549 -19.08 -13.24 -6.50
N ARG A 550 -18.95 -12.74 -5.28
CA ARG A 550 -19.45 -11.40 -4.93
C ARG A 550 -18.55 -10.33 -5.54
N ASP A 551 -19.13 -9.16 -5.73
CA ASP A 551 -18.37 -7.96 -6.08
C ASP A 551 -17.85 -7.34 -4.79
N ASP A 552 -16.54 -7.50 -4.54
CA ASP A 552 -15.85 -6.85 -3.42
C ASP A 552 -15.43 -5.43 -3.78
N GLY A 553 -15.35 -5.07 -5.07
CA GLY A 553 -15.29 -3.69 -5.53
C GLY A 553 -14.08 -3.33 -6.40
N LEU A 554 -14.07 -2.05 -6.81
CA LEU A 554 -12.99 -1.41 -7.55
C LEU A 554 -12.33 -0.35 -6.68
N TYR A 555 -11.04 -0.53 -6.37
CA TYR A 555 -10.35 0.23 -5.34
C TYR A 555 -9.16 1.02 -5.88
N TYR A 556 -9.04 2.27 -5.41
CA TYR A 556 -7.73 2.91 -5.34
C TYR A 556 -6.91 2.20 -4.24
N GLY A 557 -5.76 1.64 -4.60
CA GLY A 557 -4.87 0.93 -3.70
C GLY A 557 -3.46 1.51 -3.73
N ASN A 558 -2.92 1.87 -2.57
CA ASN A 558 -1.51 2.25 -2.44
C ASN A 558 -0.59 1.01 -2.31
N LEU A 559 -0.74 0.08 -3.25
CA LEU A 559 0.00 -1.17 -3.36
C LEU A 559 1.21 -0.98 -4.27
N ALA A 560 2.33 -1.67 -4.00
CA ALA A 560 3.58 -1.42 -4.72
C ALA A 560 3.49 -1.71 -6.23
N ILE A 561 2.76 -2.75 -6.63
CA ILE A 561 2.61 -3.10 -8.05
C ILE A 561 1.72 -2.08 -8.78
N PRO A 562 0.46 -1.80 -8.38
CA PRO A 562 -0.36 -0.75 -9.00
C PRO A 562 0.25 0.66 -8.99
N ARG A 563 1.15 0.98 -8.04
CA ARG A 563 1.87 2.27 -8.00
C ARG A 563 2.78 2.50 -9.21
N THR A 564 3.15 1.45 -9.95
CA THR A 564 4.00 1.52 -11.13
C THR A 564 3.49 2.58 -12.11
N THR A 565 4.38 3.47 -12.53
CA THR A 565 4.04 4.63 -13.37
C THR A 565 4.29 4.37 -14.85
N GLN A 566 5.16 3.41 -15.18
CA GLN A 566 5.72 3.18 -16.51
C GLN A 566 4.71 2.61 -17.52
N MET A 567 3.59 2.05 -17.06
CA MET A 567 2.48 1.53 -17.88
C MET A 567 1.19 1.47 -17.07
N PRO A 568 0.00 1.37 -17.69
CA PRO A 568 -1.23 1.08 -16.98
C PRO A 568 -1.08 -0.29 -16.30
N THR A 569 -1.24 -0.28 -14.99
CA THR A 569 -0.97 -1.43 -14.11
C THR A 569 -2.16 -1.65 -13.19
N VAL A 570 -2.63 -2.89 -13.15
CA VAL A 570 -3.75 -3.32 -12.30
C VAL A 570 -3.35 -4.53 -11.47
N LEU A 571 -3.94 -4.65 -10.29
CA LEU A 571 -3.87 -5.87 -9.48
C LEU A 571 -5.28 -6.43 -9.32
N THR A 572 -5.42 -7.73 -9.56
CA THR A 572 -6.68 -8.45 -9.45
C THR A 572 -6.61 -9.36 -8.24
N GLU A 573 -7.50 -9.14 -7.27
CA GLU A 573 -7.84 -10.14 -6.27
C GLU A 573 -8.99 -10.96 -6.85
N SER A 574 -8.65 -12.13 -7.42
CA SER A 574 -9.58 -12.86 -8.29
C SER A 574 -10.70 -13.55 -7.51
N ALA A 575 -10.38 -13.98 -6.29
CA ALA A 575 -11.27 -14.57 -5.30
C ALA A 575 -10.58 -14.51 -3.92
N TYR A 576 -11.22 -15.00 -2.85
CA TYR A 576 -10.62 -15.15 -1.52
C TYR A 576 -10.23 -16.60 -1.24
N VAL A 577 -8.92 -16.89 -1.13
CA VAL A 577 -8.40 -18.25 -0.94
C VAL A 577 -8.91 -18.93 0.35
N ILE A 578 -9.37 -18.13 1.31
CA ILE A 578 -9.87 -18.60 2.61
C ILE A 578 -11.35 -19.04 2.57
N ILE A 579 -12.06 -18.79 1.48
CA ILE A 579 -13.48 -19.14 1.31
C ILE A 579 -13.58 -20.50 0.61
N PRO A 580 -14.12 -21.56 1.24
CA PRO A 580 -14.11 -22.91 0.67
C PRO A 580 -14.73 -23.08 -0.72
N GLN A 581 -15.66 -22.20 -1.10
CA GLN A 581 -16.35 -22.21 -2.40
C GLN A 581 -15.56 -21.53 -3.51
N GLU A 582 -14.68 -20.60 -3.15
CA GLU A 582 -13.87 -19.78 -4.06
C GLU A 582 -12.51 -20.44 -4.29
#